data_AF-A0A7S2DHR7-F1
#
_entry.id   AF-A0A7S2DHR7-F1
#
_cell.length_a   1.000
_cell.length_b   1.000
_cell.length_c   1.000
_cell.angle_alpha   90.00
_cell.angle_beta   90.00
_cell.angle_gamma   90.00
#
_symmetry.space_group_name_H-M   'P 1'
#
loop_
_entity.id
_entity.type
_entity.pdbx_description
1 polymer ?
#
loop_
_entity_poly.entity_id
_entity_poly.type
_entity_poly.pdbx_seq_one_letter_code
_entity_poly.pdbx_strand_id
1 'polypeptide(L)'
;DKMREEELRFGNAVAVSPGEYEVFLSGTDGERKANSTFVALKHESYIILRTGVEAKGPGQQSFPQEVTVYPQSSAEALKGSARAAGPLLFLPLAAFAALLGCGLLEM
;
A
#
# COMPACT_ATOMS: atom_id res chain seq x y z
N ASP A 1 9.74 -19.14 -1.57
CA ASP A 1 10.04 -17.73 -1.90
C ASP A 1 11.36 -17.58 -2.60
N LYS A 2 11.40 -16.75 -3.64
CA LYS A 2 12.62 -16.47 -4.41
C LYS A 2 13.11 -15.10 -3.99
N MET A 3 14.26 -15.04 -3.32
CA MET A 3 14.91 -13.77 -2.95
C MET A 3 15.28 -13.03 -4.24
N ARG A 4 14.77 -11.80 -4.39
CA ARG A 4 15.13 -10.91 -5.50
C ARG A 4 16.08 -9.86 -4.95
N GLU A 5 17.25 -9.77 -5.56
CA GLU A 5 18.26 -8.77 -5.26
C GLU A 5 18.42 -7.88 -6.50
N GLU A 6 18.42 -6.57 -6.29
CA GLU A 6 18.56 -5.59 -7.36
C GLU A 6 19.43 -4.43 -6.87
N GLU A 7 20.50 -4.14 -7.60
CA GLU A 7 21.40 -3.03 -7.28
C GLU A 7 20.76 -1.70 -7.70
N LEU A 8 20.59 -0.78 -6.74
CA LEU A 8 20.01 0.53 -6.98
C LEU A 8 21.10 1.54 -7.35
N ARG A 9 21.15 1.94 -8.62
CA ARG A 9 22.05 3.01 -9.05
C ARG A 9 21.53 4.37 -8.58
N PHE A 10 22.46 5.23 -8.21
CA PHE A 10 22.15 6.61 -7.85
C PHE A 10 21.38 7.32 -8.98
N GLY A 11 20.33 8.08 -8.61
CA GLY A 11 19.46 8.78 -9.55
C GLY A 11 18.32 7.95 -10.14
N ASN A 12 18.20 6.67 -9.77
CA ASN A 12 17.10 5.82 -10.20
C ASN A 12 16.05 5.64 -9.08
N ALA A 13 14.81 5.47 -9.50
CA ALA A 13 13.70 5.05 -8.64
C ALA A 13 13.35 3.59 -8.95
N VAL A 14 12.82 2.88 -7.96
CA VAL A 14 12.36 1.49 -8.10
C VAL A 14 10.88 1.38 -7.80
N ALA A 15 10.19 0.63 -8.65
CA ALA A 15 8.81 0.25 -8.42
C ALA A 15 8.76 -0.96 -7.48
N VAL A 16 8.07 -0.81 -6.37
CA VAL A 16 7.73 -1.91 -5.45
C VAL A 16 6.24 -2.24 -5.60
N SER A 17 5.90 -3.51 -5.40
CA SER A 17 4.48 -3.89 -5.31
C SER A 17 3.84 -3.24 -4.08
N PRO A 18 2.53 -2.94 -4.11
CA PRO A 18 1.83 -2.49 -2.91
C PRO A 18 1.87 -3.55 -1.81
N GLY A 19 2.07 -3.14 -0.56
CA GLY A 19 2.15 -4.05 0.58
C GLY A 19 2.80 -3.46 1.82
N GLU A 20 2.91 -4.28 2.86
CA GLU A 20 3.65 -3.97 4.09
C GLU A 20 5.04 -4.61 4.02
N TYR A 21 6.06 -3.83 4.37
CA TYR A 21 7.45 -4.19 4.29
C TYR A 21 8.19 -3.79 5.56
N GLU A 22 9.25 -4.52 5.87
CA GLU A 22 10.26 -4.09 6.83
C GLU A 22 11.53 -3.73 6.07
N VAL A 23 12.05 -2.54 6.35
CA VAL A 23 13.25 -2.01 5.71
C VAL A 23 14.39 -2.07 6.71
N PHE A 24 15.52 -2.65 6.29
CA PHE A 24 16.70 -2.77 7.13
C PHE A 24 17.87 -1.98 6.55
N LEU A 25 18.54 -1.22 7.40
CA LEU A 25 19.88 -0.71 7.12
C LEU A 25 20.89 -1.77 7.53
N SER A 26 21.57 -2.37 6.56
CA SER A 26 22.64 -3.35 6.82
C SER A 26 24.01 -2.70 6.72
N GLY A 27 24.91 -3.06 7.64
CA GLY A 27 26.33 -2.74 7.57
C GLY A 27 27.04 -3.54 6.49
N THR A 28 28.29 -3.18 6.20
CA THR A 28 29.15 -3.92 5.26
C THR A 28 29.53 -5.31 5.77
N ASP A 29 29.37 -5.54 7.06
CA ASP A 29 29.50 -6.82 7.77
C ASP A 29 28.22 -7.67 7.73
N GLY A 30 27.12 -7.14 7.19
CA GLY A 30 25.82 -7.78 7.16
C GLY A 30 25.00 -7.60 8.45
N GLU A 31 25.51 -6.88 9.46
CA GLU A 31 24.73 -6.59 10.66
C GLU A 31 23.62 -5.57 10.38
N ARG A 32 22.45 -5.77 10.99
CA ARG A 32 21.34 -4.81 10.93
C ARG A 32 21.60 -3.66 11.89
N LYS A 33 21.79 -2.47 11.35
CA LYS A 33 22.04 -1.23 12.11
C LYS A 33 20.77 -0.51 12.53
N ALA A 34 19.74 -0.57 11.71
CA ALA A 34 18.44 0.05 11.98
C ALA A 34 17.35 -0.62 11.13
N ASN A 35 16.10 -0.47 11.53
CA ASN A 35 14.94 -0.88 10.75
C ASN A 35 13.81 0.17 10.79
N SER A 36 12.87 0.04 9.87
CA SER A 36 11.65 0.85 9.83
C SER A 36 10.54 0.13 9.08
N THR A 37 9.29 0.38 9.46
CA THR A 37 8.12 -0.13 8.73
C THR A 37 7.87 0.72 7.49
N PHE A 38 7.59 0.07 6.37
CA PHE A 38 7.25 0.72 5.12
C PHE A 38 5.95 0.14 4.56
N VAL A 39 4.94 0.98 4.38
CA VAL A 39 3.68 0.62 3.74
C VAL A 39 3.64 1.27 2.36
N ALA A 40 3.76 0.46 1.31
CA ALA A 40 3.71 0.92 -0.07
C ALA A 40 2.27 0.91 -0.58
N LEU A 41 1.68 2.09 -0.81
CA LEU A 41 0.37 2.22 -1.44
C LEU A 41 0.49 2.27 -2.97
N LYS A 42 -0.62 1.96 -3.66
CA LYS A 42 -0.71 2.15 -5.12
C LYS A 42 -0.63 3.64 -5.44
N HIS A 43 0.16 4.00 -6.45
CA HIS A 43 0.28 5.35 -7.00
C HIS A 43 0.83 6.40 -6.01
N GLU A 44 1.50 5.98 -4.94
CA GLU A 44 2.16 6.87 -3.98
C GLU A 44 3.69 6.77 -4.16
N SER A 45 4.39 7.89 -3.97
CA SER A 45 5.85 7.95 -4.09
C SER A 45 6.48 8.14 -2.71
N TYR A 46 7.50 7.34 -2.41
CA TYR A 46 8.15 7.33 -1.11
C TYR A 46 9.64 7.62 -1.23
N ILE A 47 10.19 8.16 -0.15
CA ILE A 47 11.61 8.37 0.04
C ILE A 47 12.02 7.61 1.29
N ILE A 48 13.06 6.78 1.15
CA ILE A 48 13.68 6.07 2.26
C ILE A 48 15.06 6.67 2.45
N LEU A 49 15.29 7.27 3.62
CA LEU A 49 16.49 8.01 3.94
C LEU A 49 17.23 7.29 5.08
N ARG A 50 18.53 7.07 4.90
CA ARG A 50 19.42 6.81 6.02
C ARG A 50 19.73 8.14 6.70
N THR A 51 19.43 8.23 7.98
CA THR A 51 19.71 9.39 8.83
C THR A 51 20.69 8.99 9.93
N GLY A 52 21.20 10.00 10.65
CA GLY A 52 22.22 9.79 11.68
C GLY A 52 23.63 9.61 11.14
N VAL A 53 24.62 9.90 11.98
CA VAL A 53 26.04 9.76 11.67
C VAL A 53 26.79 9.38 12.94
N GLU A 54 27.46 8.23 12.89
CA GLU A 54 28.28 7.76 14.00
C GLU A 54 29.61 8.53 14.04
N ALA A 55 30.00 8.95 15.24
CA ALA A 55 31.28 9.58 15.49
C ALA A 55 32.44 8.64 15.14
N LYS A 56 33.52 9.18 14.55
CA LYS A 56 34.71 8.40 14.17
C LYS A 56 35.86 8.49 15.17
N GLY A 57 35.80 9.43 16.12
CA GLY A 57 36.90 9.69 17.06
C GLY A 57 36.44 10.02 18.47
N PRO A 58 37.36 9.96 19.45
CA PRO A 58 37.06 10.26 20.84
C PRO A 58 36.64 11.73 21.02
N GLY A 59 35.61 11.96 21.84
CA GLY A 59 35.08 13.30 22.14
C GLY A 59 34.14 13.89 21.08
N GLN A 60 33.82 13.16 20.01
CA GLN A 60 32.85 13.58 19.00
C GLN A 60 31.43 13.13 19.35
N GLN A 61 30.45 13.97 19.06
CA GLN A 61 29.04 13.64 19.24
C GLN A 61 28.60 12.62 18.18
N SER A 62 28.01 11.52 18.63
CA SER A 62 27.45 10.49 17.77
C SER A 62 25.94 10.69 17.64
N PHE A 63 25.41 10.53 16.43
CA PHE A 63 23.99 10.49 16.15
C PHE A 63 23.65 9.09 15.64
N PRO A 64 22.86 8.29 16.38
CA PRO A 64 22.50 6.93 15.98
C PRO A 64 21.94 6.87 14.57
N GLN A 65 22.33 5.84 13.82
CA GLN A 65 21.84 5.66 12.46
C GLN A 65 20.40 5.15 12.48
N GLU A 66 19.58 5.68 11.59
CA GLU A 66 18.16 5.32 11.48
C GLU A 66 17.74 5.22 10.01
N VAL A 67 16.61 4.55 9.78
CA VAL A 67 15.93 4.49 8.48
C VAL A 67 14.62 5.26 8.59
N THR A 68 14.51 6.36 7.86
CA THR A 68 13.31 7.19 7.84
C THR A 68 12.56 6.97 6.53
N VAL A 69 11.26 6.68 6.62
CA VAL A 69 10.35 6.54 5.48
C VAL A 69 9.41 7.74 5.45
N TYR A 70 9.32 8.40 4.30
CA TYR A 70 8.39 9.53 4.10
C TYR A 70 7.73 9.49 2.72
N PRO A 71 6.41 9.73 2.61
CA PRO A 71 5.45 9.88 3.71
C PRO A 71 5.23 8.55 4.47
N GLN A 72 4.74 8.63 5.71
CA GLN A 72 4.29 7.44 6.44
C GLN A 72 2.84 7.14 6.09
N SER A 73 2.59 5.95 5.55
CA SER A 73 1.24 5.46 5.26
C SER A 73 0.80 4.43 6.31
N SER A 74 -0.50 4.38 6.60
CA SER A 74 -1.06 3.35 7.47
C SER A 74 -1.35 2.07 6.67
N ALA A 75 -1.17 0.90 7.31
CA ALA A 75 -1.53 -0.40 6.73
C ALA A 75 -3.03 -0.47 6.37
N GLU A 76 -3.87 0.28 7.08
CA GLU A 76 -5.31 0.35 6.80
C GLU A 76 -5.62 0.89 5.40
N ALA A 77 -4.79 1.80 4.88
CA ALA A 77 -4.96 2.36 3.54
C ALA A 77 -4.70 1.33 2.42
N LEU A 78 -4.10 0.17 2.71
CA LEU A 78 -3.98 -0.93 1.75
C LEU A 78 -5.31 -1.65 1.51
N LYS A 79 -6.21 -1.62 2.50
CA LYS A 79 -7.57 -2.17 2.39
C LYS A 79 -8.37 -1.18 1.56
N GLY A 80 -8.18 -1.22 0.24
CA GLY A 80 -8.80 -0.26 -0.67
C GLY A 80 -10.30 -0.10 -0.38
N SER A 81 -10.80 1.12 -0.53
CA SER A 81 -12.22 1.44 -0.40
C SER A 81 -13.00 0.60 -1.41
N ALA A 82 -13.41 -0.60 -1.00
CA ALA A 82 -14.36 -1.38 -1.75
C ALA A 82 -15.63 -0.53 -1.79
N ARG A 83 -15.85 0.16 -2.91
CA ARG A 83 -17.19 0.66 -3.23
C ARG A 83 -18.05 -0.58 -3.20
N ALA A 84 -18.82 -0.76 -2.13
CA ALA A 84 -19.91 -1.70 -2.13
C ALA A 84 -20.78 -1.28 -3.32
N ALA A 85 -20.65 -2.01 -4.43
CA ALA A 85 -21.63 -2.00 -5.47
C ALA A 85 -22.88 -2.57 -4.78
N GLY A 86 -23.66 -1.67 -4.17
CA GLY A 86 -24.96 -2.01 -3.62
C GLY A 86 -25.72 -2.74 -4.71
N PRO A 87 -26.45 -3.82 -4.39
CA PRO A 87 -27.14 -4.58 -5.41
C PRO A 87 -28.02 -3.60 -6.17
N LEU A 88 -27.73 -3.40 -7.45
CA LEU A 88 -28.66 -2.80 -8.40
C LEU A 88 -29.92 -3.64 -8.26
N LEU A 89 -30.89 -3.09 -7.54
CA LEU A 89 -32.21 -3.66 -7.34
C LEU A 89 -32.76 -3.96 -8.74
N PHE A 90 -32.73 -5.24 -9.11
CA PHE A 90 -33.50 -5.76 -10.22
C PHE A 90 -34.96 -5.41 -9.93
N LEU A 91 -35.45 -4.31 -10.50
CA LEU A 91 -36.88 -4.04 -10.63
C LEU A 91 -37.48 -5.21 -11.42
N PRO A 92 -38.36 -6.05 -10.84
CA PRO A 92 -39.03 -7.06 -11.62
C PRO A 92 -40.02 -6.34 -12.54
N LEU A 93 -39.72 -6.36 -13.84
CA LEU A 93 -40.64 -6.02 -14.92
C LEU A 93 -41.74 -7.10 -15.01
N ALA A 94 -42.60 -7.19 -14.00
CA ALA A 94 -43.66 -8.20 -13.90
C ALA A 94 -45.02 -7.59 -13.53
N ALA A 95 -45.27 -6.33 -13.91
CA ALA A 95 -46.54 -5.65 -13.65
C ALA A 95 -47.25 -5.14 -14.93
N PHE A 96 -46.94 -5.69 -16.12
CA PHE A 96 -47.63 -5.31 -17.37
C PHE A 96 -48.51 -6.41 -18.00
N ALA A 97 -48.52 -7.63 -17.44
CA ALA A 97 -49.34 -8.72 -17.99
C ALA A 97 -50.76 -8.83 -17.37
N ALA A 98 -51.11 -8.02 -16.36
CA ALA A 98 -52.38 -8.13 -15.66
C ALA A 98 -53.50 -7.18 -16.15
N LEU A 99 -53.30 -6.45 -17.26
CA LEU A 99 -54.30 -5.50 -17.79
C LEU A 99 -54.92 -5.88 -19.15
N LEU A 100 -54.64 -7.07 -19.68
CA LEU A 100 -55.30 -7.59 -20.90
C LEU A 100 -56.26 -8.76 -20.63
N GLY A 101 -56.47 -9.15 -19.37
CA GLY A 101 -57.30 -10.30 -18.99
C GLY A 101 -58.73 -10.00 -18.51
N CYS A 102 -59.07 -8.75 -18.15
CA CYS A 102 -60.41 -8.39 -17.67
C CYS A 102 -61.14 -7.54 -18.71
N GLY A 103 -61.72 -8.19 -19.71
CA GLY A 103 -62.56 -7.51 -20.70
C GLY A 103 -63.37 -8.41 -21.64
N LEU A 104 -63.59 -9.69 -21.31
CA LEU A 104 -64.37 -10.57 -22.19
C LEU A 104 -65.19 -11.63 -21.42
N LEU A 105 -66.13 -11.17 -20.59
CA LEU A 105 -67.35 -11.86 -20.13
C LEU A 105 -68.04 -10.81 -19.22
N GLU A 106 -69.21 -10.24 -19.53
CA GLU A 106 -70.48 -10.92 -19.73
C GLU A 106 -71.39 -10.15 -20.71
N MET A 107 -72.14 -10.91 -21.52
CA MET A 107 -73.47 -10.55 -22.03
C MET A 107 -74.51 -10.95 -20.99
#